data_AF-A0A101PP48-F1
#
_entry.id   AF-A0A101PP48-F1
#
_cell.length_a   1.000
_cell.length_b   1.000
_cell.length_c   1.000
_cell.angle_alpha   90.00
_cell.angle_beta   90.00
_cell.angle_gamma   90.00
#
_symmetry.space_group_name_H-M   'P 1'
#
loop_
_entity.id
_entity.type
_entity.pdbx_description
1 polymer ?
#
loop_
_entity_poly.entity_id
_entity_poly.type
_entity_poly.pdbx_seq_one_letter_code
_entity_poly.pdbx_strand_id
1 'polypeptide(L)' 'MEDQFIDYLETHTKELQYSQHADPCSEQLGLVLRAQRAGDLVLSRPVMVAEAWADRCGDTTEGCIPQQEWKTFEW' A
#
# COMPACT_ATOMS: atom_id res chain seq x y z
N MET A 1 -6.18 9.19 -2.96
CA MET A 1 -5.65 8.00 -3.69
C MET A 1 -6.24 6.73 -3.12
N GLU A 2 -6.40 6.63 -1.80
CA GLU A 2 -7.08 5.49 -1.15
C GLU A 2 -8.47 5.21 -1.72
N ASP A 3 -9.36 6.21 -1.79
CA ASP A 3 -10.68 6.04 -2.41
C ASP A 3 -10.58 5.50 -3.85
N GLN A 4 -9.69 6.07 -4.66
CA GLN A 4 -9.48 5.62 -6.05
C GLN A 4 -8.96 4.18 -6.13
N PHE A 5 -8.14 3.76 -5.18
CA PHE A 5 -7.64 2.40 -5.10
C PHE A 5 -8.77 1.43 -4.74
N ILE A 6 -9.57 1.77 -3.73
CA ILE A 6 -10.73 0.98 -3.30
C ILE A 6 -11.74 0.87 -4.45
N ASP A 7 -12.11 1.98 -5.08
CA ASP A 7 -13.01 2.02 -6.24
C ASP A 7 -12.49 1.15 -7.39
N TYR A 8 -11.18 1.18 -7.65
CA TYR A 8 -10.56 0.35 -8.68
C TYR A 8 -10.66 -1.14 -8.35
N LEU A 9 -10.41 -1.54 -7.10
CA LEU A 9 -10.53 -2.93 -6.68
C LEU A 9 -11.97 -3.42 -6.80
N GLU A 10 -12.93 -2.63 -6.34
CA GLU A 10 -14.36 -2.94 -6.43
C GLU A 10 -14.80 -3.09 -7.89
N THR A 11 -14.43 -2.13 -8.76
CA THR A 11 -14.79 -2.14 -10.20
C THR A 11 -14.25 -3.38 -10.92
N HIS A 12 -13.12 -3.93 -10.48
CA HIS A 12 -12.45 -5.07 -11.11
C HIS A 12 -12.62 -6.38 -10.33
N THR A 13 -13.51 -6.42 -9.34
CA THR A 13 -13.76 -7.59 -8.48
C THR A 13 -12.47 -8.16 -7.88
N LYS A 14 -11.61 -7.27 -7.40
CA LYS A 14 -10.38 -7.62 -6.69
C LYS A 14 -10.59 -7.48 -5.19
N GLU A 15 -9.87 -8.28 -4.43
CA GLU A 15 -9.92 -8.28 -2.97
C GLU A 15 -9.14 -7.08 -2.42
N LEU A 16 -9.83 -6.33 -1.55
CA LEU A 16 -9.25 -5.34 -0.67
C LEU A 16 -8.86 -6.02 0.63
N GLN A 17 -7.59 -5.90 1.00
CA GLN A 17 -7.06 -6.34 2.28
C GLN A 17 -6.40 -5.15 2.99
N TYR A 18 -6.07 -5.33 4.25
CA TYR A 18 -5.33 -4.34 5.03
C TYR A 18 -4.14 -5.01 5.70
N SER A 19 -3.00 -4.32 5.66
CA SER A 19 -1.79 -4.74 6.37
C SER A 19 -1.97 -4.65 7.89
N GLN A 20 -1.00 -5.19 8.64
CA GLN A 20 -0.94 -5.03 10.10
C GLN A 20 -0.84 -3.56 10.57
N HIS A 21 -0.47 -2.65 9.66
CA HIS A 21 -0.38 -1.22 9.91
C HIS A 21 -1.61 -0.45 9.38
N ALA A 22 -2.67 -1.18 8.98
CA ALA A 22 -3.88 -0.65 8.37
C ALA A 22 -3.64 0.07 7.02
N ASP A 23 -2.60 -0.32 6.28
CA ASP A 23 -2.41 0.11 4.89
C ASP A 23 -3.29 -0.76 3.97
N PRO A 24 -4.12 -0.17 3.09
CA PRO A 24 -4.82 -0.92 2.06
C PRO A 24 -3.86 -1.68 1.14
N CYS A 25 -4.18 -2.91 0.80
CA CYS A 25 -3.38 -3.71 -0.14
C CYS A 25 -4.24 -4.65 -0.99
N SER A 26 -3.64 -5.18 -2.06
CA SER A 26 -4.23 -6.20 -2.92
C SER A 26 -3.14 -7.15 -3.40
N GLU A 27 -3.19 -8.40 -2.93
CA GLU A 27 -2.29 -9.47 -3.36
C GLU A 27 -2.39 -9.73 -4.87
N GLN A 28 -3.60 -9.63 -5.43
CA GLN A 28 -3.86 -9.80 -6.86
C GLN A 28 -3.19 -8.74 -7.74
N LEU A 29 -2.82 -7.60 -7.17
CA LEU A 29 -2.04 -6.55 -7.84
C LEU A 29 -0.56 -6.55 -7.42
N GLY A 30 -0.19 -7.29 -6.37
CA GLY A 30 1.09 -7.13 -5.70
C GLY A 30 1.33 -5.69 -5.27
N LEU A 31 0.29 -5.03 -4.71
CA LEU A 31 0.33 -3.61 -4.38
C LEU A 31 -0.08 -3.37 -2.93
N VAL A 32 0.72 -2.56 -2.24
CA VAL A 32 0.37 -1.95 -0.95
C VAL A 32 0.25 -0.45 -1.15
N LEU A 33 -0.89 0.12 -0.79
CA LEU A 33 -1.09 1.55 -0.77
C LEU A 33 -0.73 2.07 0.61
N ARG A 34 0.43 2.72 0.72
CA ARG A 34 0.83 3.35 1.97
C ARG A 34 0.13 4.70 2.14
N ALA A 35 -0.38 4.96 3.33
CA ALA A 35 -0.94 6.26 3.72
C ALA A 35 -0.23 6.83 4.95
N GLN A 36 0.27 8.06 4.84
CA GLN A 36 0.89 8.78 5.95
C GLN A 36 0.22 10.12 6.14
N ARG A 37 -0.25 10.40 7.36
CA ARG A 37 -0.74 11.73 7.72
C ARG A 37 0.43 12.68 7.99
N ALA A 38 0.52 13.74 7.20
CA ALA A 38 1.47 14.84 7.33
C ALA A 38 0.69 16.13 7.64
N GLY A 39 0.34 16.30 8.91
CA GLY A 39 -0.55 17.39 9.35
C GLY A 39 -1.96 17.21 8.80
N ASP A 40 -2.39 18.16 7.98
CA ASP A 40 -3.71 18.17 7.34
C ASP A 40 -3.74 17.42 6.00
N LEU A 41 -2.59 16.95 5.53
CA LEU A 41 -2.47 16.18 4.29
C LEU A 41 -2.32 14.69 4.58
N VAL A 42 -2.90 13.86 3.72
CA VAL A 42 -2.59 12.42 3.67
C VAL A 42 -1.74 12.19 2.42
N LEU A 43 -0.48 11.85 2.65
CA LEU A 43 0.45 11.45 1.61
C LEU A 43 0.22 9.98 1.33
N SER A 44 -0.02 9.65 0.06
CA SER A 44 -0.26 8.29 -0.37
C SER A 44 0.77 7.90 -1.42
N ARG A 45 1.29 6.67 -1.31
CA ARG A 45 2.26 6.14 -2.27
C ARG A 45 1.94 4.67 -2.57
N PRO A 46 1.70 4.30 -3.83
CA PRO A 46 1.59 2.90 -4.21
C PRO A 46 2.98 2.26 -4.18
N VAL A 47 3.09 1.09 -3.56
CA VAL A 47 4.30 0.28 -3.55
C VAL A 47 3.98 -1.05 -4.20
N MET A 48 4.58 -1.27 -5.37
CA MET A 48 4.55 -2.57 -6.04
C MET A 48 5.59 -3.47 -5.38
N VAL A 49 5.18 -4.67 -4.97
CA VAL A 49 6.09 -5.69 -4.50
C VAL A 49 6.57 -6.57 -5.66
N ALA A 50 7.69 -7.26 -5.48
CA ALA A 50 8.10 -8.27 -6.43
C ALA A 50 7.08 -9.42 -6.45
N GLU A 51 6.94 -10.07 -7.61
CA GLU A 51 5.95 -11.16 -7.82
C GLU A 51 6.03 -12.26 -6.76
N ALA A 52 7.25 -12.63 -6.33
CA ALA A 52 7.49 -13.63 -5.28
C ALA A 52 6.93 -13.27 -3.89
N TRP A 53 6.41 -12.05 -3.72
CA TRP A 53 5.83 -11.53 -2.49
C TRP A 53 4.38 -11.08 -2.65
N ALA A 54 3.80 -11.21 -3.85
CA ALA A 54 2.48 -10.67 -4.15
C ALA A 54 1.39 -11.29 -3.25
N ASP A 55 1.45 -12.60 -3.02
CA ASP A 55 0.53 -13.41 -2.19
C ASP A 55 0.57 -13.11 -0.68
N ARG A 56 1.48 -12.24 -0.25
CA ARG A 56 1.60 -11.81 1.15
C ARG A 56 2.04 -10.36 1.25
N CYS A 57 1.66 -9.53 0.27
CA CYS A 57 2.13 -8.16 0.19
C CYS A 57 1.66 -7.29 1.37
N GLY A 58 0.53 -7.62 2.00
CA GLY A 58 0.05 -6.98 3.23
C GLY A 58 0.71 -7.50 4.52
N ASP A 59 1.47 -8.58 4.45
CA ASP A 59 2.18 -9.14 5.60
C ASP A 59 3.49 -8.39 5.85
N THR A 60 3.84 -8.23 7.13
CA THR A 60 5.06 -7.58 7.57
C THR A 60 6.07 -8.56 8.17
N THR A 61 5.91 -9.86 7.90
CA THR A 61 6.81 -10.93 8.37
C THR A 61 8.26 -10.74 7.94
N GLU A 62 8.53 -10.17 6.77
CA GLU A 62 9.88 -9.83 6.31
C GLU A 62 10.38 -8.45 6.76
N GLY A 63 9.57 -7.73 7.53
CA GLY A 63 9.85 -6.38 7.98
C GLY A 63 8.97 -5.32 7.31
N CYS A 64 8.95 -4.14 7.94
CA CYS A 64 8.24 -2.99 7.41
C CYS A 64 9.02 -2.33 6.26
N ILE A 65 8.31 -1.58 5.40
CA ILE A 65 8.97 -0.77 4.38
C ILE A 65 9.83 0.30 5.09
N PRO A 66 11.15 0.41 4.83
CA PRO A 66 12.07 1.22 5.63
C PRO A 66 11.63 2.67 5.78
N GLN A 67 11.64 3.20 7.01
CA GLN A 67 11.22 4.58 7.33
C GLN A 67 11.93 5.67 6.50
N GLN A 68 13.14 5.40 6.01
CA GLN A 68 13.89 6.34 5.18
C GLN A 68 13.22 6.58 3.82
N GLU A 69 12.54 5.58 3.25
CA GLU A 69 11.75 5.75 2.02
C GLU A 69 10.49 6.62 2.21
N TRP A 70 10.17 7.00 3.45
CA TRP A 70 9.07 7.91 3.80
C TRP A 70 9.51 9.37 3.85
N LYS A 71 10.82 9.65 3.89
CA LYS A 71 11.37 11.01 4.07
C LYS A 71 11.91 11.63 2.79
N THR A 72 12.14 10.83 1.75
CA THR A 72 12.61 11.30 0.46
C THR A 72 11.45 11.87 -0.35
N PHE A 73 11.12 13.13 -0.07
CA PHE A 73 10.39 13.99 -1.00
C PHE A 73 11.44 14.78 -1.80
N GLU A 74 12.08 14.13 -2.76
CA GLU A 74 12.76 14.89 -3.82
C GLU A 74 11.66 15.33 -4.79
N TRP A 75 11.36 16.62 -4.77
CA TRP A 75 10.48 17.31 -5.71
C TRP A 75 11.27 17.75 -6.95
#